data_AF-A0A8T6LB73-F1
#
_entry.id   AF-A0A8T6LB73-F1
#
_cell.length_a   1.000
_cell.length_b   1.000
_cell.length_c   1.000
_cell.angle_alpha   90.00
_cell.angle_beta   90.00
_cell.angle_gamma   90.00
#
_symmetry.space_group_name_H-M   'P 1'
#
loop_
_entity.id
_entity.type
_entity.pdbx_description
1 polymer ?
#
loop_
_entity_poly.entity_id
_entity_poly.type
_entity_poly.pdbx_seq_one_letter_code
_entity_poly.pdbx_strand_id
1 'polypeptide(L)'
;MTRNRLNIFIASPLEPEQVERIRAVDPERLEVVHDPDVLPPKRYEADHTGPADFRRTPEQQARWRAHLGRADILWDFPPRNPDGSGGLAYAPNVRWIQGTSSGVGRTVEALGLLD
;
A
#
# COMPACT_ATOMS: atom_id res chain seq x y z
N MET A 1 -6.40 -7.22 28.24
CA MET A 1 -6.01 -7.78 26.92
C MET A 1 -5.55 -6.61 26.07
N THR A 2 -4.28 -6.58 25.67
CA THR A 2 -3.80 -5.59 24.70
C THR A 2 -4.55 -5.81 23.39
N ARG A 3 -5.33 -4.82 22.93
CA ARG A 3 -5.91 -4.84 21.58
C ARG A 3 -4.75 -4.89 20.59
N ASN A 4 -4.72 -5.91 19.75
CA ASN A 4 -3.74 -5.96 18.66
C ASN A 4 -4.13 -4.88 17.64
N ARG A 5 -3.32 -3.83 17.50
CA ARG A 5 -3.55 -2.76 16.51
C ARG A 5 -3.37 -3.35 15.11
N LEU A 6 -4.19 -2.90 14.17
CA LEU A 6 -4.05 -3.26 12.75
C LEU A 6 -3.14 -2.25 12.06
N ASN A 7 -2.20 -2.75 11.27
CA ASN A 7 -1.30 -1.93 10.49
C ASN A 7 -1.88 -1.68 9.10
N ILE A 8 -2.18 -0.41 8.81
CA ILE A 8 -2.53 0.08 7.48
C ILE A 8 -1.27 0.60 6.83
N PHE A 9 -0.86 0.00 5.72
CA PHE A 9 0.21 0.55 4.90
C PHE A 9 -0.37 1.29 3.68
N ILE A 10 0.03 2.55 3.53
CA ILE A 10 -0.30 3.37 2.36
C ILE A 10 0.65 3.02 1.23
N ALA A 11 0.22 2.10 0.34
CA ALA A 11 1.06 1.47 -0.68
C ALA A 11 1.05 2.21 -2.03
N SER A 12 0.21 3.23 -2.19
CA SER A 12 0.20 4.15 -3.33
C SER A 12 0.35 5.59 -2.86
N PRO A 13 0.83 6.52 -3.72
CA PRO A 13 0.83 7.94 -3.39
C PRO A 13 -0.56 8.42 -2.94
N LEU A 14 -0.56 9.23 -1.89
CA LEU A 14 -1.78 9.81 -1.31
C LEU A 14 -1.43 11.18 -0.71
N GLU A 15 -2.36 12.12 -0.82
CA GLU A 15 -2.32 13.42 -0.16
C GLU A 15 -2.14 13.27 1.37
N PRO A 16 -1.16 13.95 2.00
CA PRO A 16 -0.94 13.87 3.44
C PRO A 16 -2.20 14.18 4.26
N GLU A 17 -3.04 15.09 3.79
CA GLU A 17 -4.29 15.46 4.45
C GLU A 17 -5.27 14.27 4.51
N GLN A 18 -5.29 13.42 3.49
CA GLN A 18 -6.11 12.21 3.48
C GLN A 18 -5.52 11.12 4.38
N VAL A 19 -4.18 11.03 4.47
CA VAL A 19 -3.51 10.14 5.43
C VAL A 19 -3.86 10.53 6.88
N GLU A 20 -3.85 11.83 7.20
CA GLU A 20 -4.27 12.31 8.52
C GLU A 20 -5.75 12.03 8.81
N ARG A 21 -6.62 12.15 7.81
CA ARG A 21 -8.03 11.76 7.94
C ARG A 21 -8.18 10.27 8.27
N ILE A 22 -7.40 9.40 7.64
CA ILE A 22 -7.40 7.96 7.94
C ILE A 22 -6.87 7.70 9.36
N ARG A 23 -5.80 8.38 9.77
CA ARG A 23 -5.23 8.29 11.14
C ARG A 23 -6.25 8.67 12.21
N ALA A 24 -7.08 9.66 11.94
CA ALA A 24 -8.08 10.17 12.88
C ALA A 24 -9.29 9.23 13.08
N VAL A 25 -9.50 8.23 12.23
CA VAL A 25 -10.69 7.35 12.31
C VAL A 25 -10.73 6.55 13.61
N ASP A 26 -9.64 5.87 13.97
CA ASP A 26 -9.54 5.04 15.17
C ASP A 26 -8.06 4.86 15.58
N PRO A 27 -7.43 5.91 16.14
CA PRO A 27 -6.01 5.87 16.49
C PRO A 27 -5.70 4.87 17.60
N GLU A 28 -6.68 4.38 18.36
CA GLU A 28 -6.45 3.33 19.35
C GLU A 28 -6.28 1.95 18.69
N ARG A 29 -6.93 1.71 17.55
CA ARG A 29 -6.93 0.42 16.87
C ARG A 29 -6.10 0.36 15.59
N LEU A 30 -5.75 1.51 15.01
CA LEU A 30 -5.09 1.58 13.69
C LEU A 30 -3.71 2.23 13.78
N GLU A 31 -2.69 1.55 13.28
CA GLU A 31 -1.40 2.15 12.97
C GLU A 31 -1.32 2.44 11.47
N VAL A 32 -1.31 3.73 11.09
CA VAL A 32 -1.21 4.14 9.67
C VAL A 32 0.24 4.45 9.32
N VAL A 33 0.85 3.52 8.59
CA VAL A 33 2.19 3.63 8.05
C VAL A 33 2.13 4.33 6.68
N HIS A 34 2.68 5.54 6.63
CA HIS A 34 2.86 6.31 5.40
C HIS A 34 4.30 6.78 5.33
N ASP A 35 5.06 6.24 4.37
CA ASP A 35 6.46 6.54 4.10
C ASP A 35 6.55 7.10 2.67
N PRO A 36 6.47 8.44 2.49
CA PRO A 36 6.45 9.06 1.17
C PRO A 36 7.71 8.76 0.34
N ASP A 37 8.86 8.54 1.01
CA ASP A 37 10.14 8.32 0.33
C ASP A 37 10.20 6.98 -0.40
N VAL A 38 9.32 6.04 -0.07
CA VAL A 38 9.19 4.78 -0.79
C VAL A 38 8.08 4.80 -1.83
N LEU A 39 7.44 5.93 -2.10
CA LEU A 39 6.38 6.06 -3.08
C LEU A 39 6.85 6.92 -4.27
N PRO A 40 6.31 6.69 -5.47
CA PRO A 40 6.56 7.61 -6.57
C PRO A 40 5.99 9.00 -6.24
N PRO A 41 6.63 10.10 -6.67
CA PRO A 41 6.06 11.42 -6.50
C PRO A 41 4.76 11.54 -7.30
N LYS A 42 3.81 12.33 -6.81
CA LYS A 42 2.58 12.64 -7.53
C LYS A 42 2.85 13.64 -8.65
N ARG A 43 2.21 13.47 -9.81
CA ARG A 43 2.24 14.45 -10.92
C ARG A 43 1.09 15.46 -10.85
N TYR A 44 -0.02 15.07 -10.23
CA TYR A 44 -1.23 15.85 -10.02
C TYR A 44 -2.00 15.32 -8.80
N GLU A 45 -3.03 16.03 -8.35
CA GLU A 45 -3.89 15.60 -7.23
C GLU A 45 -4.58 14.27 -7.55
N ALA A 46 -4.60 13.34 -6.59
CA ALA A 46 -5.12 11.97 -6.77
C ALA A 46 -4.34 11.10 -7.78
N ASP A 47 -3.09 11.44 -8.10
CA ASP A 47 -2.19 10.55 -8.86
C ASP A 47 -1.68 9.40 -7.97
N HIS A 48 -2.36 8.26 -8.00
CA HIS A 48 -2.00 7.05 -7.24
C HIS A 48 -0.94 6.18 -7.92
N THR A 49 -0.38 6.60 -9.06
CA THR A 49 0.62 5.81 -9.81
C THR A 49 1.97 6.52 -9.88
N GLY A 50 1.96 7.84 -10.09
CA GLY A 50 3.18 8.62 -10.30
C GLY A 50 3.90 8.32 -11.63
N PRO A 51 5.16 8.77 -11.79
CA PRO A 51 5.97 8.53 -12.98
C PRO A 51 6.31 7.05 -13.20
N ALA A 52 6.21 6.57 -14.45
CA ALA A 52 6.48 5.16 -14.80
C ALA A 52 7.97 4.76 -14.68
N ASP A 53 8.88 5.74 -14.70
CA ASP A 53 10.32 5.58 -14.55
C ASP A 53 10.79 5.63 -13.08
N PHE A 54 9.89 5.85 -12.12
CA PHE A 54 10.24 5.81 -10.70
C PHE A 54 10.84 4.47 -10.32
N ARG A 55 11.99 4.50 -9.65
CA ARG A 55 12.66 3.32 -9.08
C ARG A 55 13.07 3.64 -7.65
N ARG A 56 12.77 2.73 -6.74
CA ARG A 56 13.26 2.78 -5.37
C ARG A 56 14.76 2.50 -5.35
N THR A 57 15.52 3.21 -4.52
CA THR A 57 16.88 2.79 -4.15
C THR A 57 16.83 1.45 -3.39
N PRO A 58 17.95 0.73 -3.23
CA PRO A 58 17.99 -0.50 -2.44
C PRO A 58 17.44 -0.31 -1.01
N GLU A 59 17.75 0.81 -0.37
CA GLU A 59 17.31 1.14 0.99
C GLU A 59 15.81 1.43 1.03
N GLN A 60 15.30 2.20 0.07
CA GLN A 60 13.85 2.44 -0.08
C GLN A 60 13.11 1.13 -0.35
N GLN A 61 13.67 0.25 -1.19
CA GLN A 61 13.08 -1.05 -1.50
C GLN A 61 13.06 -1.96 -0.26
N ALA A 62 14.07 -1.90 0.59
CA ALA A 62 14.10 -2.65 1.85
C ALA A 62 12.99 -2.16 2.81
N ARG A 63 12.83 -0.84 2.97
CA ARG A 63 11.74 -0.27 3.78
C ARG A 63 10.36 -0.61 3.22
N TRP A 64 10.19 -0.49 1.91
CA TRP A 64 8.97 -0.90 1.21
C TRP A 64 8.57 -2.35 1.52
N ARG A 65 9.52 -3.30 1.42
CA ARG A 65 9.26 -4.70 1.77
C ARG A 65 8.96 -4.88 3.26
N ALA A 66 9.64 -4.16 4.14
CA ALA A 66 9.38 -4.23 5.58
C ALA A 66 7.97 -3.75 5.95
N HIS A 67 7.50 -2.67 5.31
CA HIS A 67 6.13 -2.17 5.49
C HIS A 67 5.09 -3.16 4.98
N LEU A 68 5.28 -3.71 3.77
CA LEU A 68 4.40 -4.77 3.24
C LEU A 68 4.35 -5.99 4.15
N GLY A 69 5.51 -6.45 4.66
CA GLY A 69 5.59 -7.63 5.51
C GLY A 69 4.83 -7.49 6.84
N ARG A 70 4.61 -6.27 7.32
CA ARG A 70 3.90 -5.98 8.57
C ARG A 70 2.44 -5.54 8.37
N ALA A 71 2.00 -5.32 7.13
CA ALA A 71 0.67 -4.79 6.84
C ALA A 71 -0.42 -5.84 7.07
N ASP A 72 -1.47 -5.44 7.79
CA ASP A 72 -2.73 -6.19 7.88
C ASP A 72 -3.73 -5.71 6.81
N ILE A 73 -3.61 -4.43 6.46
CA ILE A 73 -4.45 -3.70 5.52
C ILE A 73 -3.54 -2.96 4.54
N LEU A 74 -3.86 -3.01 3.26
CA LEU A 74 -3.24 -2.16 2.25
C LEU A 74 -4.21 -1.11 1.74
N TRP A 75 -3.72 0.12 1.65
CA TRP A 75 -4.29 1.10 0.74
C TRP A 75 -3.60 0.94 -0.60
N ASP A 76 -4.37 0.43 -1.56
CA ASP A 76 -4.01 0.04 -2.91
C ASP A 76 -3.09 -1.19 -3.06
N PHE A 77 -2.96 -1.64 -4.31
CA PHE A 77 -2.19 -2.82 -4.68
C PHE A 77 -0.70 -2.49 -4.88
N PRO A 78 0.22 -3.21 -4.22
CA PRO A 78 1.64 -3.08 -4.50
C PRO A 78 1.95 -3.59 -5.92
N PRO A 79 2.78 -2.87 -6.70
CA PRO A 79 3.11 -3.30 -8.06
C PRO A 79 3.91 -4.61 -8.06
N ARG A 80 3.69 -5.44 -9.08
CA ARG A 80 4.58 -6.57 -9.41
C ARG A 80 5.79 -6.09 -10.20
N ASN A 81 6.91 -6.76 -10.00
CA ASN A 81 8.09 -6.61 -10.83
C ASN A 81 7.90 -7.34 -12.18
N PRO A 82 8.66 -6.96 -13.23
CA PRO A 82 8.60 -7.63 -14.53
C PRO A 82 8.92 -9.13 -14.50
N ASP A 83 9.72 -9.57 -13.54
CA ASP A 83 10.08 -10.98 -13.33
C ASP A 83 9.00 -11.79 -12.59
N GLY A 84 7.84 -11.18 -12.31
CA GLY A 84 6.72 -11.79 -11.60
C GLY A 84 6.86 -11.76 -10.07
N SER A 85 8.01 -11.35 -9.53
CA SER A 85 8.22 -11.15 -8.09
C SER A 85 7.50 -9.90 -7.58
N GLY A 86 7.43 -9.73 -6.25
CA GLY A 86 6.82 -8.57 -5.63
C GLY A 86 5.29 -8.63 -5.52
N GLY A 87 4.65 -7.46 -5.53
CA GLY A 87 3.23 -7.35 -5.22
C GLY A 87 2.86 -7.94 -3.85
N LEU A 88 1.69 -8.61 -3.79
CA LEU A 88 1.16 -9.20 -2.56
C LEU A 88 2.01 -10.34 -1.98
N ALA A 89 2.96 -10.90 -2.73
CA ALA A 89 3.86 -11.92 -2.20
C ALA A 89 4.73 -11.40 -1.04
N TYR A 90 4.93 -10.07 -0.94
CA TYR A 90 5.63 -9.45 0.18
C TYR A 90 4.72 -9.05 1.35
N ALA A 91 3.41 -9.30 1.25
CA ALA A 91 2.42 -8.85 2.22
C ALA A 91 1.59 -10.02 2.76
N PRO A 92 2.22 -11.01 3.45
CA PRO A 92 1.58 -12.28 3.82
C PRO A 92 0.48 -12.16 4.87
N ASN A 93 0.43 -11.04 5.60
CA ASN A 93 -0.54 -10.80 6.68
C ASN A 93 -1.78 -10.01 6.23
N VAL A 94 -1.80 -9.58 4.96
CA VAL A 94 -2.85 -8.71 4.44
C VAL A 94 -4.15 -9.48 4.33
N ARG A 95 -5.18 -8.91 4.94
CA ARG A 95 -6.54 -9.48 4.99
C ARG A 95 -7.56 -8.60 4.27
N TRP A 96 -7.19 -7.37 3.96
CA TRP A 96 -8.06 -6.42 3.28
C TRP A 96 -7.24 -5.41 2.46
N ILE A 97 -7.75 -5.06 1.27
CA ILE A 97 -7.16 -4.08 0.37
C ILE A 97 -8.22 -3.06 -0.02
N GLN A 98 -7.96 -1.77 0.24
CA GLN A 98 -8.76 -0.66 -0.28
C GLN A 98 -8.20 -0.24 -1.64
N GLY A 99 -8.90 -0.55 -2.73
CA GLY A 99 -8.53 -0.06 -4.06
C GLY A 99 -8.78 1.44 -4.21
N THR A 100 -7.91 2.11 -4.98
CA THR A 100 -8.03 3.55 -5.31
C THR A 100 -8.76 3.81 -6.63
N SER A 101 -8.86 2.79 -7.49
CA SER A 101 -9.46 2.89 -8.81
C SER A 101 -10.73 2.05 -8.94
N SER A 102 -11.70 2.56 -9.69
CA SER A 102 -12.80 1.74 -10.22
C SER A 102 -12.27 0.83 -11.33
N GLY A 103 -12.73 -0.42 -11.41
CA GLY A 103 -12.31 -1.36 -12.46
C GLY A 103 -11.19 -2.32 -12.05
N VAL A 104 -10.89 -2.45 -10.76
CA VAL A 104 -9.88 -3.39 -10.23
C VAL A 104 -10.24 -4.87 -10.39
N GLY A 105 -11.40 -5.22 -10.95
CA GLY A 105 -11.85 -6.62 -11.10
C GLY A 105 -10.82 -7.51 -11.83
N ARG A 106 -10.22 -7.01 -12.91
CA ARG A 106 -9.15 -7.73 -13.63
C ARG A 106 -7.88 -7.90 -12.79
N THR A 107 -7.56 -6.91 -11.95
CA THR A 107 -6.45 -7.00 -10.99
C THR A 107 -6.74 -8.06 -9.92
N VAL A 108 -7.95 -8.07 -9.36
CA VAL A 108 -8.39 -9.06 -8.36
C VAL A 108 -8.33 -10.48 -8.94
N GLU A 109 -8.81 -10.68 -10.17
CA GLU A 109 -8.72 -11.95 -10.90
C GLU A 109 -7.27 -12.38 -11.12
N ALA A 110 -6.41 -11.49 -11.64
CA ALA A 110 -5.00 -11.78 -11.88
C ALA A 110 -4.21 -12.10 -10.61
N LEU A 111 -4.70 -11.65 -9.44
CA LEU A 111 -4.14 -11.96 -8.14
C LEU A 111 -4.72 -13.24 -7.51
N GLY A 112 -5.70 -13.88 -8.15
CA GLY A 112 -6.34 -15.09 -7.63
C GLY A 112 -7.18 -14.84 -6.37
N LEU A 113 -7.77 -13.64 -6.26
CA LEU A 113 -8.55 -13.20 -5.10
C LEU A 113 -10.07 -13.28 -5.33
N LEU A 114 -10.50 -13.93 -6.42
CA LEU A 114 -11.90 -14.24 -6.67
C LEU A 114 -12.22 -15.64 -6.11
N ASP A 115 -13.32 -15.74 -5.38
CA ASP A 115 -13.90 -17.00 -4.88
C ASP A 115 -14.67 -17.77 -5.97
#